data_AF-A0A3M1AA26-F1
#
_entry.id   AF-A0A3M1AA26-F1
#
_cell.length_a   1.000
_cell.length_b   1.000
_cell.length_c   1.000
_cell.angle_alpha   90.00
_cell.angle_beta   90.00
_cell.angle_gamma   90.00
#
_symmetry.space_group_name_H-M   'P 1'
#
loop_
_entity.id
_entity.type
_entity.pdbx_description
1 polymer ?
#
loop_
_entity_poly.entity_id
_entity_poly.type
_entity_poly.pdbx_seq_one_letter_code
_entity_poly.pdbx_strand_id
1 'polypeptide(L)'
;MLPLKLYLPLTFVITLFATPLLGQYKTLGPGSCGLGQNNCHAKENRWWKDDAHKETIETLYDDLETAQKYAELSGVGADNLFKGNTNCMRCHGTVISGNENNDVDDGVSCERCHGPGSGYKDPHTEGDPALGVKRPGYIKALKLGLVELKNLQTRATTCVRCHYITDQKVLAAGHSSGARFNYIKGIKDVAKHWDRPPNKKDLDKAPFKKAMKAKGPVKIIAKAPPSPPKKQPGNTPPTNPKPPATRRVARRAPTPPAPPPPPPADPFFPLKAKGPITLEPFPAISDSATVDQLLLIIKKRLELLYQKVRSPK
;
A
#
# COMPACT_ATOMS: atom_id res chain seq x y z
N MET A 1 28.12 -2.90 74.85
CA MET A 1 27.00 -2.43 73.99
C MET A 1 27.57 -2.15 72.60
N LEU A 2 27.36 -3.07 71.66
CA LEU A 2 27.88 -3.00 70.28
C LEU A 2 26.70 -2.63 69.36
N PRO A 3 26.79 -1.60 68.49
CA PRO A 3 25.67 -1.21 67.66
C PRO A 3 25.52 -2.16 66.46
N LEU A 4 24.34 -2.79 66.39
CA LEU A 4 23.91 -3.68 65.32
C LEU A 4 23.70 -2.86 64.02
N LYS A 5 24.60 -3.02 63.04
CA LYS A 5 24.43 -2.42 61.70
C LYS A 5 23.41 -3.22 60.91
N LEU A 6 22.23 -2.64 60.70
CA LEU A 6 21.15 -3.16 59.89
C LEU A 6 21.51 -3.00 58.39
N TYR A 7 21.81 -4.10 57.71
CA TYR A 7 21.98 -4.11 56.26
C TYR A 7 20.60 -4.31 55.59
N LEU A 8 20.11 -3.27 54.92
CA LEU A 8 18.88 -3.33 54.14
C LEU A 8 19.18 -4.02 52.79
N PRO A 9 18.46 -5.09 52.40
CA PRO A 9 18.71 -5.75 51.12
C PRO A 9 18.26 -4.84 49.97
N LEU A 10 19.19 -4.53 49.07
CA LEU A 10 18.95 -3.79 47.84
C LEU A 10 18.10 -4.66 46.91
N THR A 11 16.77 -4.54 47.01
CA THR A 11 15.84 -5.18 46.08
C THR A 11 16.00 -4.55 44.71
N PHE A 12 16.66 -5.28 43.79
CA PHE A 12 16.79 -4.92 42.39
C PHE A 12 15.40 -5.01 41.73
N VAL A 13 14.70 -3.89 41.61
CA VAL A 13 13.45 -3.82 40.85
C VAL A 13 13.82 -3.93 39.37
N ILE A 14 13.69 -5.13 38.81
CA ILE A 14 13.80 -5.35 37.36
C ILE A 14 12.54 -4.76 36.73
N THR A 15 12.62 -3.50 36.32
CA THR A 15 11.61 -2.89 35.45
C THR A 15 11.71 -3.56 34.08
N LEU A 16 10.80 -4.50 33.81
CA LEU A 16 10.59 -5.04 32.46
C LEU A 16 10.11 -3.87 31.59
N PHE A 17 11.01 -3.26 30.82
CA PHE A 17 10.61 -2.39 29.73
C PHE A 17 9.97 -3.27 28.65
N ALA A 18 8.65 -3.29 28.61
CA ALA A 18 7.91 -3.82 27.47
C ALA A 18 8.34 -3.01 26.24
N THR A 19 9.18 -3.60 25.39
CA THR A 19 9.47 -3.03 24.09
C THR A 19 8.15 -2.88 23.35
N PRO A 20 7.83 -1.71 22.78
CA PRO A 20 6.64 -1.55 21.99
C PRO A 20 6.75 -2.51 20.80
N LEU A 21 5.79 -3.44 20.68
CA LEU A 21 5.66 -4.29 19.50
C LEU A 21 5.44 -3.37 18.29
N LEU A 22 6.51 -3.10 17.54
CA LEU A 22 6.39 -2.62 16.17
C LEU A 22 5.65 -3.70 15.38
N GLY A 23 4.49 -3.34 14.82
CA GLY A 23 3.70 -4.08 13.83
C GLY A 23 3.60 -5.60 14.03
N GLN A 24 2.69 -6.07 14.88
CA GLN A 24 2.49 -7.51 15.09
C GLN A 24 2.17 -8.29 13.80
N TYR A 25 1.55 -7.65 12.80
CA TYR A 25 1.12 -8.28 11.55
C TYR A 25 1.58 -7.46 10.33
N LYS A 26 1.85 -8.18 9.24
CA LYS A 26 2.40 -7.69 7.98
C LYS A 26 1.31 -7.64 6.89
N THR A 27 1.34 -6.59 6.08
CA THR A 27 0.60 -6.49 4.83
C THR A 27 1.28 -7.38 3.79
N LEU A 28 0.53 -8.25 3.13
CA LEU A 28 1.04 -9.26 2.19
C LEU A 28 0.85 -8.86 0.72
N GLY A 29 -0.01 -7.89 0.43
CA GLY A 29 -0.46 -7.52 -0.90
C GLY A 29 -1.73 -8.26 -1.32
N PRO A 30 -2.39 -7.79 -2.40
CA PRO A 30 -3.68 -8.32 -2.84
C PRO A 30 -3.60 -9.78 -3.32
N GLY A 31 -2.42 -10.25 -3.75
CA GLY A 31 -2.12 -11.65 -4.07
C GLY A 31 -2.57 -12.63 -2.99
N SER A 32 -2.34 -12.25 -1.73
CA SER A 32 -2.64 -13.08 -0.55
C SER A 32 -4.12 -13.36 -0.34
N CYS A 33 -5.00 -12.53 -0.92
CA CYS A 33 -6.45 -12.56 -0.75
C CYS A 33 -7.17 -13.34 -1.87
N GLY A 34 -6.48 -14.23 -2.58
CA GLY A 34 -7.09 -15.08 -3.61
C GLY A 34 -7.05 -14.48 -5.02
N LEU A 35 -6.03 -13.67 -5.33
CA LEU A 35 -5.64 -13.46 -6.71
C LEU A 35 -4.73 -14.63 -7.13
N GLY A 36 -5.09 -15.36 -8.20
CA GLY A 36 -4.31 -16.51 -8.69
C GLY A 36 -5.02 -17.86 -8.54
N GLN A 37 -4.28 -18.91 -8.15
CA GLN A 37 -4.75 -20.31 -8.15
C GLN A 37 -5.79 -20.64 -7.05
N ASN A 38 -5.93 -19.79 -6.04
CA ASN A 38 -6.90 -19.96 -4.96
C ASN A 38 -8.05 -18.97 -5.13
N ASN A 39 -9.29 -19.47 -5.16
CA ASN A 39 -10.49 -18.69 -5.48
C ASN A 39 -11.27 -18.19 -4.25
N CYS A 40 -10.66 -18.14 -3.06
CA CYS A 40 -11.35 -17.88 -1.78
C CYS A 40 -12.20 -16.60 -1.78
N HIS A 41 -11.72 -15.55 -2.46
CA HIS A 41 -12.45 -14.28 -2.65
C HIS A 41 -12.58 -13.89 -4.13
N ALA A 42 -12.86 -14.86 -5.00
CA ALA A 42 -12.89 -14.63 -6.44
C ALA A 42 -13.96 -13.59 -6.89
N LYS A 43 -15.09 -13.49 -6.17
CA LYS A 43 -16.15 -12.50 -6.47
C LYS A 43 -15.67 -11.09 -6.11
N GLU A 44 -15.15 -10.93 -4.91
CA GLU A 44 -14.62 -9.66 -4.39
C GLU A 44 -13.45 -9.17 -5.26
N ASN A 45 -12.53 -10.06 -5.61
CA ASN A 45 -11.40 -9.75 -6.49
C ASN A 45 -11.83 -9.37 -7.90
N ARG A 46 -12.91 -9.95 -8.43
CA ARG A 46 -13.45 -9.56 -9.74
C ARG A 46 -13.99 -8.14 -9.70
N TRP A 47 -14.75 -7.80 -8.67
CA TRP A 47 -15.25 -6.44 -8.48
C TRP A 47 -14.12 -5.44 -8.29
N TRP A 48 -13.13 -5.77 -7.44
CA TRP A 48 -12.05 -4.83 -7.08
C TRP A 48 -11.22 -4.38 -8.28
N LYS A 49 -11.07 -5.24 -9.30
CA LYS A 49 -10.35 -4.88 -10.53
C LYS A 49 -10.95 -3.69 -11.28
N ASP A 50 -12.25 -3.47 -11.12
CA ASP A 50 -13.00 -2.37 -11.75
C ASP A 50 -13.42 -1.31 -10.71
N ASP A 51 -12.89 -1.38 -9.48
CA ASP A 51 -13.19 -0.43 -8.41
C ASP A 51 -12.20 0.74 -8.40
N ALA A 52 -12.70 1.94 -8.10
CA ALA A 52 -11.90 3.15 -8.06
C ALA A 52 -10.75 3.08 -7.04
N HIS A 53 -10.84 2.23 -6.01
CA HIS A 53 -9.72 2.02 -5.08
C HIS A 53 -8.51 1.35 -5.75
N LYS A 54 -8.69 0.43 -6.70
CA LYS A 54 -7.57 -0.17 -7.45
C LYS A 54 -6.85 0.88 -8.29
N GLU A 55 -7.60 1.83 -8.83
CA GLU A 55 -7.10 2.83 -9.77
C GLU A 55 -6.42 4.02 -9.10
N THR A 56 -6.43 4.12 -7.77
CA THR A 56 -5.90 5.30 -7.04
C THR A 56 -4.46 5.64 -7.37
N ILE A 57 -3.66 4.65 -7.75
CA ILE A 57 -2.27 4.88 -8.13
C ILE A 57 -2.15 5.39 -9.57
N GLU A 58 -2.97 4.86 -10.49
CA GLU A 58 -3.06 5.33 -11.88
C GLU A 58 -3.49 6.79 -11.93
N THR A 59 -4.43 7.19 -11.07
CA THR A 59 -4.87 8.60 -11.01
C THR A 59 -3.76 9.56 -10.61
N LEU A 60 -2.69 9.09 -9.94
CA LEU A 60 -1.51 9.91 -9.67
C LEU A 60 -0.62 10.04 -10.90
N TYR A 61 -0.57 9.03 -11.77
CA TYR A 61 0.15 9.11 -13.04
C TYR A 61 -0.59 9.97 -14.07
N ASP A 62 -1.92 9.91 -14.09
CA ASP A 62 -2.76 10.69 -15.01
C ASP A 62 -2.59 12.22 -14.83
N ASP A 63 -2.32 12.66 -13.59
CA ASP A 63 -2.04 14.07 -13.24
C ASP A 63 -0.75 14.18 -12.41
N LEU A 64 0.34 13.59 -12.95
CA LEU A 64 1.62 13.46 -12.26
C LEU A 64 2.21 14.80 -11.83
N GLU A 65 2.08 15.85 -12.66
CA GLU A 65 2.61 17.18 -12.34
C GLU A 65 1.94 17.74 -11.07
N THR A 66 0.60 17.66 -10.99
CA THR A 66 -0.13 18.12 -9.80
C THR A 66 0.18 17.25 -8.58
N ALA A 67 0.26 15.92 -8.76
CA ALA A 67 0.60 14.99 -7.69
C ALA A 67 2.00 15.26 -7.11
N GLN A 68 3.00 15.45 -7.97
CA GLN A 68 4.37 15.79 -7.58
C GLN A 68 4.44 17.16 -6.89
N LYS A 69 3.69 18.15 -7.39
CA LYS A 69 3.56 19.45 -6.72
C LYS A 69 3.01 19.31 -5.31
N TYR A 70 1.97 18.50 -5.10
CA TYR A 70 1.42 18.26 -3.76
C TYR A 70 2.41 17.51 -2.86
N ALA A 71 3.17 16.56 -3.39
CA ALA A 71 4.24 15.90 -2.65
C ALA A 71 5.34 16.88 -2.22
N GLU A 72 5.78 17.78 -3.11
CA GLU A 72 6.79 18.80 -2.78
C GLU A 72 6.28 19.76 -1.70
N LEU A 73 5.09 20.35 -1.89
CA LEU A 73 4.52 21.33 -0.95
C LEU A 73 4.15 20.74 0.41
N SER A 74 3.86 19.43 0.47
CA SER A 74 3.59 18.74 1.74
C SER A 74 4.87 18.28 2.46
N GLY A 75 6.04 18.49 1.86
CA GLY A 75 7.36 18.13 2.43
C GLY A 75 7.75 16.67 2.24
N VAL A 76 7.07 15.92 1.37
CA VAL A 76 7.44 14.56 0.97
C VAL A 76 8.53 14.60 -0.12
N GLY A 77 8.44 15.58 -1.02
CA GLY A 77 9.30 15.71 -2.19
C GLY A 77 8.76 14.94 -3.39
N ALA A 78 8.88 15.51 -4.60
CA ALA A 78 8.33 14.93 -5.83
C ALA A 78 8.81 13.47 -6.08
N ASP A 79 10.10 13.21 -5.89
CA ASP A 79 10.72 11.90 -6.13
C ASP A 79 10.26 10.80 -5.15
N ASN A 80 9.64 11.21 -4.04
CA ASN A 80 9.14 10.29 -3.02
C ASN A 80 7.65 10.01 -3.13
N LEU A 81 6.93 10.62 -4.09
CA LEU A 81 5.46 10.51 -4.22
C LEU A 81 4.94 9.07 -4.08
N PHE A 82 5.61 8.12 -4.73
CA PHE A 82 5.21 6.70 -4.78
C PHE A 82 5.83 5.84 -3.68
N LYS A 83 6.72 6.38 -2.85
CA LYS A 83 7.38 5.60 -1.79
C LYS A 83 6.37 5.20 -0.72
N GLY A 84 6.35 3.92 -0.35
CA GLY A 84 5.36 3.36 0.57
C GLY A 84 5.35 3.98 1.98
N ASN A 85 6.48 4.51 2.42
CA ASN A 85 6.64 5.16 3.71
C ASN A 85 6.07 6.60 3.75
N THR A 86 5.53 7.10 2.65
CA THR A 86 4.98 8.46 2.56
C THR A 86 3.51 8.53 2.92
N ASN A 87 3.07 9.73 3.30
CA ASN A 87 1.66 9.98 3.60
C ASN A 87 0.75 9.85 2.36
N CYS A 88 1.30 10.03 1.15
CA CYS A 88 0.57 9.87 -0.11
C CYS A 88 0.09 8.42 -0.28
N MET A 89 1.00 7.46 -0.13
CA MET A 89 0.71 6.05 -0.33
C MET A 89 -0.22 5.45 0.73
N ARG A 90 -0.41 6.13 1.88
CA ARG A 90 -1.42 5.72 2.86
C ARG A 90 -2.85 5.78 2.31
N CYS A 91 -3.11 6.52 1.23
CA CYS A 91 -4.43 6.62 0.63
C CYS A 91 -4.47 6.33 -0.86
N HIS A 92 -3.32 6.27 -1.51
CA HIS A 92 -3.22 5.96 -2.94
C HIS A 92 -2.69 4.56 -3.25
N GLY A 93 -2.25 3.79 -2.24
CA GLY A 93 -1.75 2.46 -2.47
C GLY A 93 -1.88 1.48 -1.31
N THR A 94 -1.45 0.25 -1.56
CA THR A 94 -1.28 -0.78 -0.54
C THR A 94 0.20 -1.04 -0.33
N VAL A 95 0.72 -0.57 0.81
CA VAL A 95 2.12 -0.75 1.16
C VAL A 95 2.35 -2.15 1.71
N ILE A 96 3.09 -2.96 0.96
CA ILE A 96 3.52 -4.31 1.38
C ILE A 96 4.60 -4.16 2.47
N SER A 97 4.47 -4.92 3.55
CA SER A 97 5.43 -4.85 4.65
C SER A 97 6.81 -5.34 4.22
N GLY A 98 7.86 -4.59 4.56
CA GLY A 98 9.22 -4.80 4.08
C GLY A 98 9.55 -4.04 2.79
N ASN A 99 8.55 -3.46 2.12
CA ASN A 99 8.70 -2.67 0.90
C ASN A 99 8.39 -1.18 1.15
N GLU A 100 8.42 -0.70 2.39
CA GLU A 100 8.04 0.67 2.73
C GLU A 100 8.93 1.72 2.04
N ASN A 101 10.19 1.38 1.71
CA ASN A 101 11.10 2.28 1.00
C ASN A 101 11.08 2.12 -0.53
N ASN A 102 10.23 1.23 -1.05
CA ASN A 102 10.07 1.02 -2.49
C ASN A 102 8.87 1.81 -3.00
N ASP A 103 8.82 1.96 -4.32
CA ASP A 103 7.61 2.46 -4.97
C ASP A 103 6.49 1.43 -4.79
N VAL A 104 5.29 1.94 -4.55
CA VAL A 104 4.08 1.14 -4.48
C VAL A 104 3.50 1.09 -5.89
N ASP A 105 3.16 -0.11 -6.36
CA ASP A 105 2.53 -0.29 -7.68
C ASP A 105 1.04 -0.68 -7.54
N ASP A 106 0.64 -1.17 -6.37
CA ASP A 106 -0.73 -1.53 -6.08
C ASP A 106 -1.51 -0.33 -5.53
N GLY A 107 -2.65 -0.01 -6.16
CA GLY A 107 -3.64 0.88 -5.59
C GLY A 107 -4.19 0.39 -4.24
N VAL A 108 -5.21 1.08 -3.73
CA VAL A 108 -5.89 0.65 -2.50
C VAL A 108 -6.55 -0.71 -2.72
N SER A 109 -6.13 -1.70 -1.93
CA SER A 109 -6.55 -3.09 -2.06
C SER A 109 -7.12 -3.66 -0.75
N CYS A 110 -7.27 -4.99 -0.70
CA CYS A 110 -7.95 -5.74 0.36
C CYS A 110 -7.52 -5.31 1.76
N GLU A 111 -6.21 -5.30 2.03
CA GLU A 111 -5.64 -5.11 3.36
C GLU A 111 -5.70 -3.67 3.85
N ARG A 112 -5.97 -2.69 2.96
CA ARG A 112 -6.21 -1.31 3.38
C ARG A 112 -7.51 -1.18 4.18
N CYS A 113 -8.49 -2.01 3.84
CA CYS A 113 -9.80 -2.09 4.48
C CYS A 113 -9.86 -3.20 5.54
N HIS A 114 -9.35 -4.39 5.22
CA HIS A 114 -9.42 -5.59 6.06
C HIS A 114 -8.28 -5.73 7.07
N GLY A 115 -7.22 -4.91 6.98
CA GLY A 115 -6.05 -4.98 7.84
C GLY A 115 -4.94 -5.86 7.28
N PRO A 116 -3.75 -5.88 7.92
CA PRO A 116 -2.60 -6.68 7.51
C PRO A 116 -2.89 -8.18 7.65
N GLY A 117 -2.81 -8.92 6.55
CA GLY A 117 -3.28 -10.30 6.42
C GLY A 117 -2.39 -11.37 7.04
N SER A 118 -1.12 -11.07 7.37
CA SER A 118 -0.18 -12.13 7.80
C SER A 118 -0.62 -12.87 9.07
N GLY A 119 -1.39 -12.23 9.94
CA GLY A 119 -1.89 -12.84 11.17
C GLY A 119 -3.12 -13.73 10.93
N TYR A 120 -4.00 -13.32 10.02
CA TYR A 120 -5.32 -13.93 9.90
C TYR A 120 -5.58 -14.67 8.59
N LYS A 121 -4.71 -14.57 7.59
CA LYS A 121 -4.92 -15.18 6.27
C LYS A 121 -5.24 -16.68 6.36
N ASP A 122 -4.50 -17.45 7.13
CA ASP A 122 -4.78 -18.88 7.25
C ASP A 122 -5.83 -19.16 8.32
N PRO A 123 -5.72 -18.59 9.54
CA PRO A 123 -6.70 -18.85 10.60
C PRO A 123 -8.12 -18.45 10.27
N HIS A 124 -8.34 -17.43 9.41
CA HIS A 124 -9.70 -17.01 9.08
C HIS A 124 -10.50 -18.07 8.35
N THR A 125 -9.84 -19.04 7.71
CA THR A 125 -10.48 -20.13 6.96
C THR A 125 -11.01 -21.25 7.85
N GLU A 126 -10.54 -21.34 9.10
CA GLU A 126 -10.86 -22.42 10.03
C GLU A 126 -12.36 -22.49 10.38
N GLY A 127 -12.93 -23.69 10.30
CA GLY A 127 -14.31 -23.98 10.67
C GLY A 127 -15.32 -23.83 9.52
N ASP A 128 -16.58 -24.19 9.81
CA ASP A 128 -17.65 -24.22 8.81
C ASP A 128 -18.02 -22.81 8.31
N PRO A 129 -17.90 -22.52 6.99
CA PRO A 129 -18.33 -21.26 6.39
C PRO A 129 -19.80 -20.89 6.65
N ALA A 130 -20.69 -21.87 6.83
CA ALA A 130 -22.11 -21.63 7.10
C ALA A 130 -22.34 -20.86 8.43
N LEU A 131 -21.39 -20.94 9.36
CA LEU A 131 -21.43 -20.19 10.62
C LEU A 131 -21.16 -18.69 10.44
N GLY A 132 -20.66 -18.26 9.28
CA GLY A 132 -20.41 -16.85 8.97
C GLY A 132 -19.55 -16.16 10.04
N VAL A 133 -20.11 -15.14 10.70
CA VAL A 133 -19.39 -14.39 11.76
C VAL A 133 -19.21 -15.17 13.06
N LYS A 134 -19.94 -16.27 13.25
CA LYS A 134 -19.79 -17.15 14.41
C LYS A 134 -18.73 -18.22 14.17
N ARG A 135 -18.16 -18.29 12.96
CA ARG A 135 -17.12 -19.25 12.61
C ARG A 135 -15.89 -19.03 13.51
N PRO A 136 -15.34 -20.09 14.14
CA PRO A 136 -14.17 -19.98 15.01
C PRO A 136 -12.98 -19.28 14.34
N GLY A 137 -12.69 -19.60 13.08
CA GLY A 137 -11.66 -18.93 12.30
C GLY A 137 -11.89 -17.44 12.12
N TYR A 138 -13.14 -17.00 11.90
CA TYR A 138 -13.47 -15.57 11.83
C TYR A 138 -13.20 -14.86 13.17
N ILE A 139 -13.64 -15.45 14.28
CA ILE A 139 -13.43 -14.88 15.62
C ILE A 139 -11.94 -14.81 15.96
N LYS A 140 -11.18 -15.86 15.60
CA LYS A 140 -9.72 -15.90 15.74
C LYS A 140 -9.05 -14.84 14.88
N ALA A 141 -9.48 -14.68 13.62
CA ALA A 141 -8.97 -13.67 12.70
C ALA A 141 -9.13 -12.23 13.23
N LEU A 142 -10.24 -11.91 13.89
CA LEU A 142 -10.44 -10.60 14.53
C LEU A 142 -9.38 -10.31 15.60
N LYS A 143 -8.95 -11.33 16.36
CA LYS A 143 -7.85 -11.20 17.33
C LYS A 143 -6.47 -11.10 16.66
N LEU A 144 -6.38 -11.50 15.40
CA LEU A 144 -5.17 -11.55 14.60
C LEU A 144 -5.06 -10.43 13.55
N GLY A 145 -5.76 -9.32 13.77
CA GLY A 145 -5.62 -8.10 12.98
C GLY A 145 -6.67 -7.89 11.88
N LEU A 146 -7.63 -8.81 11.70
CA LEU A 146 -8.74 -8.60 10.78
C LEU A 146 -9.64 -7.46 11.27
N VAL A 147 -9.89 -6.49 10.40
CA VAL A 147 -10.78 -5.37 10.68
C VAL A 147 -12.23 -5.81 10.51
N GLU A 148 -13.03 -5.67 11.58
CA GLU A 148 -14.45 -6.05 11.59
C GLU A 148 -15.34 -5.07 10.80
N LEU A 149 -15.28 -5.10 9.47
CA LEU A 149 -16.05 -4.19 8.61
C LEU A 149 -17.57 -4.46 8.62
N LYS A 150 -18.06 -5.50 9.31
CA LYS A 150 -19.50 -5.68 9.58
C LYS A 150 -19.99 -4.73 10.68
N ASN A 151 -19.10 -4.31 11.58
CA ASN A 151 -19.37 -3.24 12.53
C ASN A 151 -19.35 -1.89 11.79
N LEU A 152 -20.47 -1.17 11.81
CA LEU A 152 -20.65 0.06 11.05
C LEU A 152 -19.71 1.18 11.51
N GLN A 153 -19.41 1.24 12.81
CA GLN A 153 -18.46 2.22 13.34
C GLN A 153 -17.03 1.89 12.90
N THR A 154 -16.63 0.63 12.98
CA THR A 154 -15.31 0.18 12.49
C THR A 154 -15.17 0.47 11.00
N ARG A 155 -16.18 0.11 10.18
CA ARG A 155 -16.19 0.41 8.74
C ARG A 155 -16.05 1.90 8.47
N ALA A 156 -16.86 2.73 9.13
CA ALA A 156 -16.81 4.18 8.98
C ALA A 156 -15.42 4.75 9.36
N THR A 157 -14.86 4.30 10.47
CA THR A 157 -13.51 4.68 10.92
C THR A 157 -12.45 4.28 9.90
N THR A 158 -12.60 3.13 9.24
CA THR A 158 -11.71 2.71 8.14
C THR A 158 -11.83 3.65 6.94
N CYS A 159 -13.04 3.96 6.49
CA CYS A 159 -13.26 4.84 5.32
C CYS A 159 -12.71 6.26 5.53
N VAL A 160 -12.94 6.85 6.71
CA VAL A 160 -12.48 8.23 6.97
C VAL A 160 -10.96 8.34 7.05
N ARG A 161 -10.20 7.23 7.09
CA ARG A 161 -8.73 7.29 7.04
C ARG A 161 -8.26 8.07 5.81
N CYS A 162 -8.97 7.96 4.69
CA CYS A 162 -8.65 8.62 3.43
C CYS A 162 -9.74 9.54 2.90
N HIS A 163 -11.02 9.22 3.10
CA HIS A 163 -12.11 10.06 2.60
C HIS A 163 -12.41 11.31 3.46
N TYR A 164 -11.64 11.53 4.53
CA TYR A 164 -11.70 12.75 5.33
C TYR A 164 -10.30 13.07 5.88
N ILE A 165 -9.65 14.06 5.28
CA ILE A 165 -8.26 14.42 5.53
C ILE A 165 -8.22 15.69 6.37
N THR A 166 -7.50 15.62 7.49
CA THR A 166 -7.25 16.73 8.41
C THR A 166 -5.76 17.07 8.52
N ASP A 167 -4.91 16.38 7.75
CA ASP A 167 -3.47 16.66 7.71
C ASP A 167 -3.22 18.02 7.08
N GLN A 168 -2.64 18.92 7.88
CA GLN A 168 -2.46 20.31 7.51
C GLN A 168 -1.49 20.51 6.35
N LYS A 169 -0.44 19.69 6.24
CA LYS A 169 0.57 19.81 5.18
C LYS A 169 -0.04 19.40 3.84
N VAL A 170 -0.78 18.29 3.85
CA VAL A 170 -1.49 17.79 2.65
C VAL A 170 -2.57 18.79 2.19
N LEU A 171 -3.33 19.36 3.12
CA LEU A 171 -4.36 20.36 2.79
C LEU A 171 -3.77 21.68 2.29
N ALA A 172 -2.70 22.19 2.92
CA ALA A 172 -2.02 23.41 2.50
C ALA A 172 -1.35 23.27 1.12
N ALA A 173 -0.97 22.06 0.74
CA ALA A 173 -0.46 21.73 -0.60
C ALA A 173 -1.53 21.84 -1.70
N GLY A 174 -2.82 21.82 -1.35
CA GLY A 174 -3.94 21.93 -2.29
C GLY A 174 -4.78 20.66 -2.41
N HIS A 175 -4.45 19.60 -1.67
CA HIS A 175 -5.24 18.38 -1.68
C HIS A 175 -6.65 18.61 -1.12
N SER A 176 -7.67 17.95 -1.69
CA SER A 176 -9.03 18.03 -1.18
C SER A 176 -9.16 17.42 0.22
N SER A 177 -10.01 17.99 1.08
CA SER A 177 -10.20 17.45 2.44
C SER A 177 -11.15 16.26 2.51
N GLY A 178 -11.93 16.00 1.46
CA GLY A 178 -13.01 15.03 1.51
C GLY A 178 -14.19 15.43 2.42
N ALA A 179 -14.24 16.67 2.95
CA ALA A 179 -15.33 17.11 3.82
C ALA A 179 -16.74 17.01 3.19
N ARG A 180 -16.81 16.98 1.84
CA ARG A 180 -18.03 16.80 1.06
C ARG A 180 -18.18 15.39 0.50
N PHE A 181 -17.42 14.41 0.98
CA PHE A 181 -17.47 13.04 0.50
C PHE A 181 -18.89 12.47 0.60
N ASN A 182 -19.39 11.93 -0.52
CA ASN A 182 -20.71 11.33 -0.57
C ASN A 182 -20.67 9.89 -0.03
N TYR A 183 -20.82 9.75 1.29
CA TYR A 183 -20.82 8.46 1.97
C TYR A 183 -21.82 7.45 1.38
N ILE A 184 -23.05 7.89 1.04
CA ILE A 184 -24.06 6.98 0.50
C ILE A 184 -23.63 6.43 -0.85
N LYS A 185 -23.10 7.29 -1.73
CA LYS A 185 -22.57 6.85 -3.03
C LYS A 185 -21.41 5.88 -2.82
N GLY A 186 -20.45 6.24 -1.97
CA GLY A 186 -19.30 5.38 -1.65
C GLY A 186 -19.71 4.01 -1.13
N ILE A 187 -20.69 3.92 -0.23
CA ILE A 187 -21.22 2.62 0.23
C ILE A 187 -21.91 1.86 -0.90
N LYS A 188 -22.68 2.52 -1.77
CA LYS A 188 -23.32 1.83 -2.91
C LYS A 188 -22.31 1.27 -3.90
N ASP A 189 -21.23 1.99 -4.15
CA ASP A 189 -20.15 1.54 -5.03
C ASP A 189 -19.39 0.37 -4.41
N VAL A 190 -18.97 0.53 -3.15
CA VAL A 190 -18.28 -0.53 -2.41
C VAL A 190 -19.17 -1.74 -2.24
N ALA A 191 -20.46 -1.62 -1.88
CA ALA A 191 -21.34 -2.76 -1.59
C ALA A 191 -21.48 -3.79 -2.72
N LYS A 192 -21.09 -3.46 -3.95
CA LYS A 192 -20.96 -4.42 -5.06
C LYS A 192 -19.96 -5.56 -4.78
N HIS A 193 -19.03 -5.35 -3.84
CA HIS A 193 -18.15 -6.42 -3.33
C HIS A 193 -18.84 -7.41 -2.39
N TRP A 194 -19.99 -7.06 -1.81
CA TRP A 194 -20.77 -7.97 -0.98
C TRP A 194 -21.72 -8.81 -1.83
N ASP A 195 -22.01 -10.02 -1.36
CA ASP A 195 -23.04 -10.89 -1.95
C ASP A 195 -24.48 -10.44 -1.59
N ARG A 196 -24.67 -9.14 -1.32
CA ARG A 196 -25.97 -8.52 -1.03
C ARG A 196 -25.95 -7.02 -1.29
N PRO A 197 -27.09 -6.40 -1.62
CA PRO A 197 -27.20 -4.95 -1.68
C PRO A 197 -27.02 -4.30 -0.28
N PRO A 198 -26.64 -3.01 -0.22
CA PRO A 198 -26.58 -2.28 1.03
C PRO A 198 -27.99 -2.13 1.61
N ASN A 199 -28.13 -2.37 2.91
CA ASN A 199 -29.39 -2.19 3.63
C ASN A 199 -29.47 -0.79 4.29
N LYS A 200 -30.60 -0.49 4.95
CA LYS A 200 -30.81 0.80 5.63
C LYS A 200 -29.70 1.14 6.64
N LYS A 201 -29.14 0.14 7.34
CA LYS A 201 -28.05 0.34 8.30
C LYS A 201 -26.72 0.66 7.60
N ASP A 202 -26.44 0.01 6.48
CA ASP A 202 -25.24 0.32 5.68
C ASP A 202 -25.26 1.76 5.15
N LEU A 203 -26.44 2.32 4.90
CA LEU A 203 -26.64 3.68 4.41
C LEU A 203 -26.74 4.75 5.51
N ASP A 204 -26.65 4.34 6.79
CA ASP A 204 -26.65 5.27 7.91
C ASP A 204 -25.36 6.09 7.93
N LYS A 205 -25.50 7.42 7.80
CA LYS A 205 -24.37 8.36 7.83
C LYS A 205 -23.85 8.62 9.24
N ALA A 206 -24.58 8.26 10.31
CA ALA A 206 -24.22 8.62 11.68
C ALA A 206 -22.84 8.08 12.10
N PRO A 207 -22.47 6.81 11.83
CA PRO A 207 -21.12 6.31 12.15
C PRO A 207 -20.02 7.05 11.39
N PHE A 208 -20.25 7.42 10.13
CA PHE A 208 -19.32 8.20 9.31
C PHE A 208 -19.15 9.62 9.86
N LYS A 209 -20.24 10.32 10.18
CA LYS A 209 -20.20 11.64 10.83
C LYS A 209 -19.47 11.58 12.17
N LYS A 210 -19.70 10.55 12.98
CA LYS A 210 -19.01 10.34 14.26
C LYS A 210 -17.50 10.12 14.04
N ALA A 211 -17.13 9.32 13.03
CA ALA A 211 -15.72 9.09 12.68
C ALA A 211 -15.03 10.36 12.17
N MET A 212 -15.70 11.19 11.37
CA MET A 212 -15.20 12.51 10.96
C MET A 212 -15.01 13.44 12.17
N LYS A 213 -16.00 13.51 13.07
CA LYS A 213 -15.89 14.31 14.31
C LYS A 213 -14.71 13.87 15.17
N ALA A 214 -14.48 12.56 15.28
CA ALA A 214 -13.33 12.01 16.02
C ALA A 214 -11.98 12.37 15.39
N LYS A 215 -11.91 12.53 14.05
CA LYS A 215 -10.72 13.03 13.36
C LYS A 215 -10.47 14.54 13.56
N GLY A 216 -11.46 15.27 14.05
CA GLY A 216 -11.38 16.73 14.24
C GLY A 216 -11.75 17.54 12.99
N PRO A 217 -11.74 18.87 13.10
CA PRO A 217 -12.15 19.75 12.01
C PRO A 217 -11.08 19.82 10.90
N VAL A 218 -11.55 19.99 9.65
CA VAL A 218 -10.70 20.45 8.55
C VAL A 218 -10.34 21.90 8.83
N LYS A 219 -9.08 22.16 9.17
CA LYS A 219 -8.58 23.52 9.29
C LYS A 219 -8.31 24.04 7.88
N ILE A 220 -8.99 25.12 7.48
CA ILE A 220 -8.67 25.81 6.22
C ILE A 220 -7.36 26.55 6.45
N ILE A 221 -6.34 26.20 5.67
CA ILE A 221 -5.03 26.83 5.72
C ILE A 221 -4.85 27.56 4.40
N ALA A 222 -4.31 28.78 4.43
CA ALA A 222 -3.88 29.45 3.22
C ALA A 222 -2.95 28.52 2.43
N LYS A 223 -3.12 28.46 1.10
CA LYS A 223 -2.26 27.63 0.23
C LYS A 223 -0.80 27.99 0.50
N ALA A 224 0.05 26.98 0.68
CA ALA A 224 1.47 27.21 0.85
C ALA A 224 2.03 27.90 -0.41
N PRO A 225 2.87 28.95 -0.28
CA PRO A 225 3.59 29.50 -1.42
C PRO A 225 4.52 28.42 -2.00
N PRO A 226 4.79 28.46 -3.32
CA PRO A 226 5.70 27.51 -3.95
C PRO A 226 7.06 27.52 -3.25
N SER A 227 7.60 26.32 -2.98
CA SER A 227 8.97 26.17 -2.49
C SER A 227 9.92 26.86 -3.48
N PRO A 228 10.95 27.59 -3.01
CA PRO A 228 11.98 28.13 -3.88
C PRO A 228 12.60 27.00 -4.71
N PRO A 229 12.94 27.23 -5.99
CA PRO A 229 13.60 26.22 -6.80
C PRO A 229 14.85 25.71 -6.07
N LYS A 230 14.97 24.38 -5.92
CA LYS A 230 16.22 23.76 -5.46
C LYS A 230 17.33 24.24 -6.38
N LYS A 231 18.30 24.98 -5.84
CA LYS A 231 19.52 25.32 -6.58
C LYS A 231 20.17 24.00 -7.01
N GLN A 232 20.36 23.81 -8.32
CA GLN A 232 21.23 22.76 -8.82
C GLN A 232 22.59 22.88 -8.13
N PRO A 233 23.20 21.77 -7.67
CA PRO A 233 24.59 21.79 -7.25
C PRO A 233 25.42 22.30 -8.42
N GLY A 234 26.07 23.46 -8.23
CA GLY A 234 26.94 24.04 -9.24
C GLY A 234 28.05 23.06 -9.59
N ASN A 235 28.25 22.84 -10.89
CA ASN A 235 29.37 22.08 -11.44
C ASN A 235 30.69 22.64 -10.88
N THR A 236 31.25 21.95 -9.90
CA THR A 236 32.62 22.19 -9.44
C THR A 236 33.51 21.22 -10.21
N PRO A 237 34.58 21.67 -10.90
CA PRO A 237 35.46 20.79 -11.67
C PRO A 237 36.14 19.73 -10.79
N PRO A 238 36.42 18.53 -11.32
CA PRO A 238 37.01 17.45 -10.54
C PRO A 238 38.48 17.74 -10.21
N THR A 239 38.82 17.82 -8.92
CA THR A 239 40.21 17.81 -8.46
C THR A 239 40.69 16.38 -8.25
N ASN A 240 41.82 16.03 -8.87
CA ASN A 240 42.48 14.73 -8.79
C ASN A 240 42.76 14.25 -7.35
N PRO A 241 42.59 12.95 -7.04
CA PRO A 241 42.94 12.39 -5.73
C PRO A 241 44.44 12.09 -5.59
N LYS A 242 44.98 12.29 -4.38
CA LYS A 242 46.36 11.95 -3.96
C LYS A 242 46.42 10.53 -3.34
N PRO A 243 47.53 9.76 -3.47
CA PRO A 243 47.64 8.37 -2.98
C PRO A 243 47.86 8.23 -1.46
N PRO A 244 47.84 7.00 -0.91
CA PRO A 244 47.21 6.69 0.38
C PRO A 244 48.17 6.65 1.58
N ALA A 245 47.61 6.84 2.77
CA ALA A 245 48.26 6.50 4.04
C ALA A 245 47.55 5.32 4.74
N THR A 246 48.39 4.47 5.30
CA THR A 246 48.23 3.13 5.89
C THR A 246 47.22 2.97 7.05
N ARG A 247 46.36 1.96 6.90
CA ARG A 247 45.93 0.89 7.82
C ARG A 247 45.92 1.15 9.36
N ARG A 248 44.74 1.00 9.97
CA ARG A 248 44.56 0.25 11.24
C ARG A 248 43.20 -0.48 11.31
N VAL A 249 43.33 -1.81 11.44
CA VAL A 249 42.53 -2.83 12.16
C VAL A 249 41.02 -2.90 11.97
N ALA A 250 40.61 -3.98 11.30
CA ALA A 250 39.26 -4.47 11.13
C ALA A 250 38.61 -4.95 12.44
N ARG A 251 37.37 -4.52 12.69
CA ARG A 251 36.38 -5.32 13.42
C ARG A 251 35.44 -5.92 12.39
N ARG A 252 35.32 -7.25 12.41
CA ARG A 252 34.42 -8.04 11.56
C ARG A 252 32.98 -7.69 11.92
N ALA A 253 32.27 -7.02 11.03
CA ALA A 253 30.81 -6.99 11.04
C ALA A 253 30.29 -8.39 10.63
N PRO A 254 29.21 -8.91 11.23
CA PRO A 254 28.59 -10.13 10.77
C PRO A 254 28.06 -9.93 9.36
N THR A 255 28.34 -10.90 8.48
CA THR A 255 27.81 -10.97 7.12
C THR A 255 26.28 -10.97 7.18
N PRO A 256 25.57 -10.11 6.42
CA PRO A 256 24.14 -10.25 6.24
C PRO A 256 23.83 -11.63 5.65
N PRO A 257 22.74 -12.29 6.05
CA PRO A 257 22.31 -13.51 5.36
C PRO A 257 22.07 -13.18 3.89
N ALA A 258 22.42 -14.12 3.01
CA ALA A 258 22.17 -13.98 1.58
C ALA A 258 20.68 -13.68 1.35
N PRO A 259 20.33 -12.77 0.42
CA PRO A 259 18.94 -12.55 0.07
C PRO A 259 18.32 -13.89 -0.36
N PRO A 260 17.03 -14.13 -0.03
CA PRO A 260 16.34 -15.31 -0.54
C PRO A 260 16.42 -15.32 -2.07
N PRO A 261 16.50 -16.50 -2.70
CA PRO A 261 16.42 -16.59 -4.15
C PRO A 261 15.17 -15.85 -4.63
N PRO A 262 15.21 -15.19 -5.80
CA PRO A 262 14.02 -14.56 -6.36
C PRO A 262 12.88 -15.58 -6.36
N PRO A 263 11.64 -15.16 -6.03
CA PRO A 263 10.49 -16.05 -6.16
C PRO A 263 10.51 -16.63 -7.58
N PRO A 264 10.13 -17.91 -7.76
CA PRO A 264 9.97 -18.46 -9.11
C PRO A 264 9.11 -17.48 -9.88
N ALA A 265 9.59 -17.06 -11.06
CA ALA A 265 8.83 -16.20 -11.94
C ALA A 265 7.39 -16.74 -11.99
N ASP A 266 6.40 -15.86 -11.73
CA ASP A 266 5.00 -16.25 -11.82
C ASP A 266 4.84 -17.03 -13.13
N PRO A 267 4.24 -18.24 -13.10
CA PRO A 267 3.93 -18.91 -14.33
C PRO A 267 2.96 -17.96 -15.05
N PHE A 268 3.49 -17.29 -16.08
CA PHE A 268 2.71 -16.58 -17.09
C PHE A 268 1.59 -17.53 -17.45
N PHE A 269 0.37 -17.28 -16.97
CA PHE A 269 -0.75 -18.13 -17.34
C PHE A 269 -0.89 -17.95 -18.86
N PRO A 270 -0.62 -18.99 -19.67
CA PRO A 270 -0.81 -18.85 -21.09
C PRO A 270 -2.31 -18.60 -21.27
N LEU A 271 -2.65 -17.46 -21.86
CA LEU A 271 -3.95 -17.29 -22.49
C LEU A 271 -4.17 -18.56 -23.32
N LYS A 272 -5.27 -19.29 -23.11
CA LYS A 272 -5.55 -20.55 -23.82
C LYS A 272 -5.37 -20.31 -25.32
N ALA A 273 -4.22 -20.72 -25.85
CA ALA A 273 -3.89 -20.54 -27.25
C ALA A 273 -4.82 -21.45 -28.05
N LYS A 274 -5.74 -20.85 -28.82
CA LYS A 274 -6.48 -21.58 -29.84
C LYS A 274 -5.54 -21.76 -31.04
N GLY A 275 -4.72 -22.82 -31.00
CA GLY A 275 -3.80 -23.16 -32.09
C GLY A 275 -2.65 -22.17 -32.31
N PRO A 276 -1.78 -22.43 -33.29
CA PRO A 276 -0.69 -21.51 -33.65
C PRO A 276 -1.27 -20.19 -34.18
N ILE A 277 -0.77 -19.07 -33.65
CA ILE A 277 -1.16 -17.72 -34.08
C ILE A 277 -0.13 -17.23 -35.09
N THR A 278 -0.57 -16.96 -36.32
CA THR A 278 0.27 -16.30 -37.32
C THR A 278 0.28 -14.79 -37.07
N LEU A 279 1.49 -14.23 -36.94
CA LEU A 279 1.73 -12.80 -36.82
C LEU A 279 2.69 -12.36 -37.93
N GLU A 280 2.60 -11.09 -38.31
CA GLU A 280 3.62 -10.45 -39.15
C GLU A 280 5.03 -10.64 -38.56
N PRO A 281 6.09 -10.63 -39.39
CA PRO A 281 7.47 -10.67 -38.90
C PRO A 281 7.72 -9.60 -37.85
N PHE A 282 8.56 -9.94 -36.86
CA PHE A 282 8.97 -8.96 -35.87
C PHE A 282 9.83 -7.89 -36.56
N PRO A 283 9.58 -6.59 -36.32
CA PRO A 283 10.32 -5.54 -37.01
C PRO A 283 11.80 -5.60 -36.66
N ALA A 284 12.67 -5.33 -37.63
CA ALA A 284 14.11 -5.24 -37.40
C ALA A 284 14.41 -4.12 -36.39
N ILE A 285 15.19 -4.44 -35.36
CA ILE A 285 15.66 -3.48 -34.37
C ILE A 285 17.07 -3.06 -34.78
N SER A 286 17.30 -1.75 -34.82
CA SER A 286 18.64 -1.20 -35.02
C SER A 286 19.42 -1.22 -33.70
N ASP A 287 20.73 -1.45 -33.75
CA ASP A 287 21.63 -1.36 -32.58
C ASP A 287 21.70 0.06 -31.99
N SER A 288 21.20 1.08 -32.71
CA SER A 288 21.08 2.45 -32.23
C SER A 288 19.68 2.80 -31.68
N ALA A 289 18.78 1.82 -31.56
CA ALA A 289 17.43 2.06 -31.06
C ALA A 289 17.45 2.54 -29.60
N THR A 290 16.70 3.59 -29.31
CA THR A 290 16.53 4.10 -27.94
C THR A 290 15.62 3.18 -27.12
N VAL A 291 15.70 3.26 -25.80
CA VAL A 291 14.84 2.50 -24.88
C VAL A 291 13.35 2.72 -25.20
N ASP A 292 12.94 3.96 -25.49
CA ASP A 292 11.55 4.28 -25.84
C ASP A 292 11.11 3.62 -27.15
N GLN A 293 11.99 3.55 -28.15
CA GLN A 293 11.73 2.87 -29.42
C GLN A 293 11.56 1.36 -29.21
N LEU A 294 12.41 0.76 -28.37
CA LEU A 294 12.32 -0.66 -28.00
C LEU A 294 11.01 -0.96 -27.26
N LEU A 295 10.66 -0.14 -26.27
CA LEU A 295 9.42 -0.28 -25.51
C LEU A 295 8.18 -0.10 -26.38
N LEU A 296 8.21 0.83 -27.33
CA LEU A 296 7.11 1.04 -28.28
C LEU A 296 6.92 -0.16 -29.22
N ILE A 297 8.02 -0.77 -29.70
CA ILE A 297 7.98 -1.98 -30.53
C ILE A 297 7.38 -3.16 -29.75
N ILE A 298 7.82 -3.35 -28.50
CA ILE A 298 7.31 -4.40 -27.61
C ILE A 298 5.82 -4.17 -27.33
N LYS A 299 5.41 -2.94 -26.99
CA LYS A 299 4.01 -2.57 -26.76
C LYS A 299 3.13 -2.90 -27.96
N LYS A 300 3.51 -2.48 -29.17
CA LYS A 300 2.78 -2.78 -30.41
C LYS A 300 2.65 -4.29 -30.66
N ARG A 301 3.70 -5.07 -30.34
CA ARG A 301 3.65 -6.54 -30.48
C ARG A 301 2.68 -7.18 -29.49
N LEU A 302 2.67 -6.71 -28.24
CA LEU A 302 1.75 -7.17 -27.21
C LEU A 302 0.29 -6.81 -27.55
N GLU A 303 0.04 -5.63 -28.11
CA GLU A 303 -1.28 -5.20 -28.58
C GLU A 303 -1.79 -6.10 -29.72
N LEU A 304 -0.95 -6.44 -30.71
CA LEU A 304 -1.30 -7.36 -31.80
C LEU A 304 -1.63 -8.77 -31.28
N LEU A 305 -0.83 -9.28 -30.35
CA LEU A 305 -1.09 -10.55 -29.67
C LEU A 305 -2.44 -10.52 -28.95
N TYR A 306 -2.72 -9.44 -28.23
CA TYR A 306 -3.95 -9.28 -27.48
C TYR A 306 -5.18 -9.24 -28.39
N GLN A 307 -5.12 -8.50 -29.51
CA GLN A 307 -6.19 -8.47 -30.49
C GLN A 307 -6.48 -9.86 -31.07
N LYS A 308 -5.44 -10.61 -31.45
CA LYS A 308 -5.61 -11.96 -32.02
C LYS A 308 -6.13 -13.00 -31.03
N VAL A 309 -5.84 -12.83 -29.75
CA VAL A 309 -6.31 -13.73 -28.69
C VAL A 309 -7.71 -13.37 -28.17
N ARG A 310 -8.15 -12.11 -28.34
CA ARG A 310 -9.41 -11.59 -27.77
C ARG A 310 -10.51 -11.28 -28.79
N SER A 311 -10.30 -11.46 -30.10
CA SER A 311 -11.36 -11.27 -31.10
C SER A 311 -12.61 -12.12 -30.77
N PRO A 312 -13.80 -11.50 -30.60
CA PRO A 312 -15.04 -12.23 -30.39
C PRO A 312 -15.47 -12.95 -31.68
N LYS A 313 -16.13 -14.11 -31.53
CA LYS A 313 -17.08 -14.56 -32.55
C LYS A 313 -18.34 -13.73 -32.42
#